data_AF-A0A420TZQ0-F1
#
_entry.id   AF-A0A420TZQ0-F1
#
_cell.length_a   1.000
_cell.length_b   1.000
_cell.length_c   1.000
_cell.angle_alpha   90.00
_cell.angle_beta   90.00
_cell.angle_gamma   90.00
#
_symmetry.space_group_name_H-M   'P 1'
#
loop_
_entity.id
_entity.type
_entity.pdbx_description
1 polymer ?
#
loop_
_entity_poly.entity_id
_entity_poly.type
_entity_poly.pdbx_seq_one_letter_code
_entity_poly.pdbx_strand_id
1 'polypeptide(L)'
;MASRQILCHLIVREATDKGDPKLTQLQSSPNVLISLNSKGIRISFPRDTDRSIWSWYSADHATTDSSLYHIKIELPPRDFTATTHELTEKDNQLSGIDDQLSEYRLLEIQISPHSNATVIGFGLPFHGANTTVDEWVNKHTPIAGVISLPEILQRRNFTLLVKTSNADIETIIKGINERPQPSDYGFGDEWNWERYNTQIPKTRGMLFNERTCFKNRNERDTAWTQIHVQDVWDFHHDLEHVNDVEMPALI
;
A
#
# COMPACT_ATOMS: atom_id res chain seq x y z
N MET A 1 3.49 3.02 17.76
CA MET A 1 4.43 4.08 17.33
C MET A 1 3.77 4.88 16.23
N ALA A 2 3.65 6.20 16.37
CA ALA A 2 3.12 7.04 15.30
C ALA A 2 4.01 6.89 14.07
N SER A 3 3.44 6.47 12.94
CA SER A 3 4.18 6.36 11.68
C SER A 3 4.62 7.76 11.27
N ARG A 4 5.93 8.00 11.28
CA ARG A 4 6.50 9.28 10.86
C ARG A 4 6.19 9.48 9.38
N GLN A 5 5.50 10.57 9.05
CA GLN A 5 5.05 10.92 7.72
C GLN A 5 5.72 12.22 7.29
N ILE A 6 6.29 12.23 6.09
CA ILE A 6 6.96 13.39 5.49
C ILE A 6 6.09 13.88 4.35
N LEU A 7 5.61 15.12 4.43
CA LEU A 7 4.91 15.74 3.32
C LEU A 7 5.89 15.99 2.17
N CYS A 8 5.46 15.71 0.94
CA CYS A 8 6.29 15.83 -0.23
C CYS A 8 5.55 16.45 -1.41
N HIS A 9 6.30 16.85 -2.43
CA HIS A 9 5.77 17.20 -3.74
C HIS A 9 6.24 16.19 -4.76
N LEU A 10 5.38 15.83 -5.71
CA LEU A 10 5.74 14.91 -6.78
C LEU A 10 6.27 15.70 -7.96
N ILE A 11 7.48 15.38 -8.41
CA ILE A 11 8.07 15.94 -9.63
C ILE A 11 7.77 14.99 -10.78
N VAL A 12 7.12 15.52 -11.80
CA VAL A 12 6.75 14.83 -13.03
C VAL A 12 7.66 15.34 -14.15
N ARG A 13 8.44 14.43 -14.73
CA ARG A 13 9.23 14.72 -15.94
C ARG A 13 8.34 14.47 -17.17
N GLU A 14 8.12 15.50 -17.97
CA GLU A 14 7.48 15.41 -19.29
C GLU A 14 8.55 15.40 -20.38
N ALA A 15 8.48 14.42 -21.28
CA ALA A 15 9.33 14.38 -22.46
C ALA A 15 8.83 15.45 -23.45
N THR A 16 9.73 16.30 -23.93
CA THR A 16 9.42 17.30 -24.97
C THR A 16 10.13 16.95 -26.27
N ASP A 17 9.46 17.12 -27.41
CA ASP A 17 9.97 16.77 -28.75
C ASP A 17 11.25 17.53 -29.16
N LYS A 18 11.61 18.59 -28.43
CA LYS A 18 12.83 19.40 -28.66
C LYS A 18 13.40 19.94 -27.35
N GLY A 19 14.27 19.20 -26.67
CA GLY A 19 15.11 19.71 -25.59
C GLY A 19 15.00 18.97 -24.25
N ASP A 20 15.61 19.57 -23.22
CA ASP A 20 15.64 19.08 -21.84
C ASP A 20 14.22 18.85 -21.30
N PRO A 21 13.98 17.76 -20.54
CA PRO A 21 12.64 17.39 -20.08
C PRO A 21 12.04 18.49 -19.20
N LYS A 22 10.79 18.86 -19.47
CA LYS A 22 10.06 19.82 -18.63
C LYS A 22 9.75 19.16 -17.29
N LEU A 23 10.17 19.80 -16.20
CA LEU A 23 9.85 19.39 -14.84
C LEU A 23 8.58 20.10 -14.39
N THR A 24 7.50 19.36 -14.19
CA THR A 24 6.26 19.88 -13.63
C THR A 24 6.07 19.35 -12.21
N GLN A 25 5.77 20.24 -11.26
CA GLN A 25 5.61 19.88 -9.86
C GLN A 25 4.13 19.77 -9.51
N LEU A 26 3.72 18.61 -9.01
CA LEU A 26 2.46 18.44 -8.29
C LEU A 26 2.69 18.76 -6.81
N GLN A 27 2.30 19.96 -6.43
CA GLN A 27 2.43 20.45 -5.06
C GLN A 27 1.37 19.82 -4.15
N SER A 28 1.77 19.58 -2.89
CA SER A 28 0.83 19.19 -1.85
C SER A 28 0.02 20.42 -1.48
N SER A 29 -1.30 20.30 -1.52
CA SER A 29 -2.27 21.36 -1.30
C SER A 29 -3.41 20.86 -0.42
N PRO A 30 -4.32 21.72 0.04
CA PRO A 30 -5.49 21.29 0.81
C PRO A 30 -6.38 20.25 0.07
N ASN A 31 -6.32 20.24 -1.26
CA ASN A 31 -7.11 19.34 -2.10
C ASN A 31 -6.38 18.04 -2.49
N VAL A 32 -5.06 17.96 -2.31
CA VAL A 32 -4.27 16.75 -2.56
C VAL A 32 -3.01 16.77 -1.70
N LEU A 33 -2.86 15.78 -0.84
CA LEU A 33 -1.70 15.64 0.04
C LEU A 33 -0.86 14.45 -0.40
N ILE A 34 0.41 14.69 -0.71
CA ILE A 34 1.37 13.64 -1.05
C ILE A 34 2.36 13.51 0.10
N SER A 35 2.61 12.29 0.53
CA SER A 35 3.52 12.04 1.63
C SER A 35 4.24 10.71 1.52
N LEU A 36 5.39 10.63 2.16
CA LEU A 36 6.19 9.43 2.29
C LEU A 36 6.17 8.96 3.76
N ASN A 37 5.98 7.65 3.96
CA ASN A 37 6.04 7.02 5.28
C ASN A 37 6.68 5.63 5.16
N SER A 38 6.81 4.92 6.28
CA SER A 38 7.43 3.58 6.33
C SER A 38 6.70 2.48 5.55
N LYS A 39 5.52 2.76 4.97
CA LYS A 39 4.80 1.84 4.08
C LYS A 39 4.99 2.17 2.59
N GLY A 40 5.42 3.41 2.26
CA GLY A 40 5.61 3.88 0.90
C GLY A 40 5.04 5.28 0.68
N ILE A 41 4.61 5.56 -0.56
CA ILE A 41 4.04 6.84 -0.96
C ILE A 41 2.54 6.83 -0.72
N ARG A 42 1.99 7.88 -0.12
CA ARG A 42 0.57 8.06 0.15
C ARG A 42 0.07 9.33 -0.51
N ILE A 43 -0.96 9.20 -1.33
CA ILE A 43 -1.71 10.29 -1.95
C ILE A 43 -3.05 10.36 -1.23
N SER A 44 -3.44 11.55 -0.75
CA SER A 44 -4.67 11.73 0.01
C SER A 44 -5.52 12.84 -0.56
N PHE A 45 -6.84 12.62 -0.59
CA PHE A 45 -7.83 13.55 -1.10
C PHE A 45 -8.88 13.84 -0.02
N PRO A 46 -9.33 15.09 0.14
CA PRO A 46 -10.39 15.40 1.09
C PRO A 46 -11.73 14.83 0.61
N ARG A 47 -12.45 14.19 1.53
CA ARG A 47 -13.83 13.73 1.31
C ARG A 47 -14.80 14.87 1.58
N ASP A 48 -16.01 14.73 1.03
CA ASP A 48 -17.17 15.53 1.46
C ASP A 48 -17.30 15.49 2.99
N THR A 49 -17.79 16.57 3.58
CA THR A 49 -18.07 16.63 5.02
C THR A 49 -19.44 16.06 5.35
N ASP A 50 -20.36 15.99 4.39
CA ASP A 50 -21.68 15.39 4.57
C ASP A 50 -21.60 13.86 4.60
N ARG A 51 -21.90 13.31 5.79
CA ARG A 51 -21.88 11.88 6.10
C ARG A 51 -23.24 11.22 5.98
N SER A 52 -24.30 11.98 5.73
CA SER A 52 -25.66 11.44 5.70
C SER A 52 -25.92 10.56 4.47
N ILE A 53 -25.10 10.74 3.42
CA ILE A 53 -25.28 10.10 2.11
C ILE A 53 -24.21 9.03 1.83
N TRP A 54 -23.01 9.14 2.43
CA TRP A 54 -21.84 8.35 2.02
C TRP A 54 -21.12 7.65 3.18
N SER A 55 -20.83 6.36 3.00
CA SER A 55 -19.99 5.59 3.92
C SER A 55 -18.50 5.85 3.66
N TRP A 56 -17.75 6.22 4.70
CA TRP A 56 -16.31 6.49 4.58
C TRP A 56 -15.50 5.30 5.08
N TYR A 57 -14.89 4.57 4.14
CA TYR A 57 -13.92 3.54 4.46
C TYR A 57 -12.51 4.10 4.42
N SER A 58 -11.68 3.75 5.41
CA SER A 58 -10.26 4.06 5.38
C SER A 58 -9.51 3.01 4.56
N ALA A 59 -8.62 3.46 3.67
CA ALA A 59 -7.68 2.57 2.98
C ALA A 59 -6.56 2.06 3.91
N ASP A 60 -6.52 2.51 5.17
CA ASP A 60 -5.55 2.05 6.16
C ASP A 60 -5.97 0.76 6.86
N HIS A 61 -7.08 0.14 6.41
CA HIS A 61 -7.76 -0.97 7.09
C HIS A 61 -8.24 -0.63 8.50
N ALA A 62 -8.10 0.64 8.88
CA ALA A 62 -8.62 1.15 10.12
C ALA A 62 -10.13 1.36 9.94
N THR A 63 -10.93 0.79 10.83
CA THR A 63 -12.36 1.07 10.94
C THR A 63 -12.64 2.49 11.46
N THR A 64 -11.60 3.30 11.65
CA THR A 64 -11.70 4.69 12.07
C THR A 64 -12.08 5.58 10.90
N ASP A 65 -13.11 6.38 11.11
CA ASP A 65 -13.50 7.46 10.21
C ASP A 65 -12.31 8.33 9.83
N SER A 66 -12.17 8.60 8.54
CA SER A 66 -11.18 9.56 8.02
C SER A 66 -11.88 10.56 7.12
N SER A 67 -11.61 11.85 7.34
CA SER A 67 -11.99 12.93 6.42
C SER A 67 -11.16 12.93 5.12
N LEU A 68 -10.13 12.09 5.07
CA LEU A 68 -9.25 11.93 3.91
C LEU A 68 -9.42 10.53 3.32
N TYR A 69 -9.57 10.48 2.01
CA TYR A 69 -9.41 9.27 1.22
C TYR A 69 -7.93 9.06 0.90
N HIS A 70 -7.39 7.90 1.26
CA HIS A 70 -5.98 7.58 1.06
C HIS A 70 -5.82 6.55 -0.04
N ILE A 71 -4.86 6.78 -0.92
CA ILE A 71 -4.34 5.81 -1.86
C ILE A 71 -2.86 5.63 -1.55
N LYS A 72 -2.43 4.38 -1.37
CA LYS A 72 -1.05 4.05 -1.03
C LYS A 72 -0.40 3.30 -2.17
N ILE A 73 0.82 3.72 -2.49
CA ILE A 73 1.75 3.02 -3.34
C ILE A 73 2.77 2.41 -2.39
N GLU A 74 2.56 1.14 -2.05
CA GLU A 74 3.47 0.40 -1.19
C GLU A 74 4.70 -0.03 -1.99
N LEU A 75 5.85 0.42 -1.52
CA LEU A 75 7.14 0.09 -2.13
C LEU A 75 7.53 -1.36 -1.74
N PRO A 76 8.02 -2.16 -2.69
CA PRO A 76 8.38 -3.54 -2.41
C PRO A 76 9.62 -3.59 -1.51
N PRO A 77 9.59 -4.26 -0.33
CA PRO A 77 10.73 -4.26 0.57
C PRO A 77 11.98 -4.81 -0.12
N ARG A 78 13.11 -4.08 -0.06
CA ARG A 78 14.41 -4.44 -0.65
C ARG A 78 14.49 -4.47 -2.19
N ASP A 79 13.37 -4.28 -2.89
CA ASP A 79 13.31 -4.28 -4.36
C ASP A 79 13.12 -2.87 -4.96
N PHE A 80 13.68 -1.85 -4.30
CA PHE A 80 13.76 -0.50 -4.83
C PHE A 80 15.08 0.15 -4.45
N THR A 81 15.53 1.09 -5.28
CA THR A 81 16.63 1.99 -4.95
C THR A 81 16.06 3.35 -4.59
N ALA A 82 16.67 4.00 -3.61
CA ALA A 82 16.35 5.36 -3.22
C ALA A 82 17.64 6.18 -3.16
N THR A 83 17.71 7.23 -3.96
CA THR A 83 18.85 8.15 -3.99
C THR A 83 18.39 9.55 -3.62
N THR A 84 19.17 10.20 -2.77
CA THR A 84 18.90 11.58 -2.32
C THR A 84 19.93 12.53 -2.90
N HIS A 85 19.46 13.62 -3.46
CA HIS A 85 20.26 14.70 -4.02
C HIS A 85 19.91 16.02 -3.33
N GLU A 86 20.92 16.86 -3.13
CA GLU A 86 20.69 18.26 -2.74
C GLU A 86 20.24 19.05 -3.97
N LEU A 87 19.35 20.03 -3.79
CA LEU A 87 18.98 20.91 -4.89
C LEU A 87 20.16 21.82 -5.25
N THR A 88 20.47 21.87 -6.53
CA THR A 88 21.46 22.79 -7.07
C THR A 88 20.76 23.97 -7.75
N GLU A 89 21.44 25.11 -7.95
CA GLU A 89 20.86 26.29 -8.61
C GLU A 89 20.31 26.00 -10.03
N LYS A 90 20.71 24.89 -10.66
CA LYS A 90 20.16 24.44 -11.95
C LYS A 90 18.73 23.89 -11.83
N ASP A 91 18.33 23.47 -10.64
CA ASP A 91 16.98 22.97 -10.32
C ASP A 91 15.99 24.11 -9.98
N ASN A 92 16.45 25.38 -10.00
CA ASN A 92 15.64 26.59 -9.79
C ASN A 92 14.50 26.80 -10.81
N GLN A 93 14.34 25.89 -11.77
CA GLN A 93 13.18 25.86 -12.66
C GLN A 93 11.92 25.32 -11.96
N LEU A 94 12.05 24.72 -10.77
CA LEU A 94 10.92 24.33 -9.92
C LEU A 94 10.29 25.57 -9.27
N SER A 95 9.21 26.06 -9.86
CA SER A 95 8.47 27.23 -9.37
C SER A 95 7.89 27.01 -7.97
N GLY A 96 8.19 27.93 -7.03
CA GLY A 96 7.55 27.99 -5.71
C GLY A 96 8.36 27.40 -4.55
N ILE A 97 9.65 27.12 -4.73
CA ILE A 97 10.56 26.83 -3.61
C ILE A 97 11.10 28.17 -3.08
N ASP A 98 10.74 28.49 -1.83
CA ASP A 98 11.20 29.67 -1.10
C ASP A 98 12.73 29.63 -0.87
N ASP A 99 13.37 30.75 -0.54
CA ASP A 99 14.83 31.00 -0.47
C ASP A 99 15.68 30.01 0.39
N GLN A 100 15.08 28.98 0.99
CA GLN A 100 15.71 27.94 1.82
C GLN A 100 15.92 26.62 1.05
N LEU A 101 16.53 26.68 -0.13
CA LEU A 101 16.85 25.51 -0.97
C LEU A 101 17.63 24.41 -0.23
N SER A 102 18.44 24.79 0.78
CA SER A 102 19.24 23.86 1.59
C SER A 102 18.41 22.92 2.47
N GLU A 103 17.16 23.28 2.79
CA GLU A 103 16.26 22.45 3.61
C GLU A 103 15.49 21.41 2.79
N TYR A 104 15.55 21.53 1.45
CA TYR A 104 14.89 20.61 0.55
C TYR A 104 15.85 19.57 -0.02
N ARG A 105 15.35 18.35 -0.17
CA ARG A 105 16.03 17.23 -0.79
C ARG A 105 15.19 16.67 -1.91
N LEU A 106 15.86 16.26 -2.98
CA LEU A 106 15.25 15.52 -4.08
C LEU A 106 15.51 14.03 -3.85
N LEU A 107 14.43 13.28 -3.67
CA LEU A 107 14.44 11.85 -3.43
C LEU A 107 13.96 11.14 -4.70
N GLU A 108 14.85 10.40 -5.35
CA GLU A 108 14.51 9.53 -6.48
C GLU A 108 14.31 8.11 -5.97
N ILE A 109 13.13 7.55 -6.24
CA ILE A 109 12.78 6.17 -5.92
C ILE A 109 12.59 5.44 -7.23
N GLN A 110 13.34 4.37 -7.44
CA GLN A 110 13.23 3.51 -8.60
C GLN A 110 12.94 2.08 -8.15
N ILE A 111 11.81 1.55 -8.60
CA ILE A 111 11.41 0.16 -8.33
C ILE A 111 12.14 -0.76 -9.31
N SER A 112 12.67 -1.87 -8.78
CA SER A 112 13.37 -2.88 -9.59
C SER A 112 12.49 -3.38 -10.75
N PRO A 113 13.07 -3.66 -11.94
CA PRO A 113 12.29 -4.12 -13.10
C PRO A 113 11.48 -5.41 -12.86
N HIS A 114 11.99 -6.26 -11.96
CA HIS A 114 11.41 -7.56 -11.63
C HIS A 114 10.36 -7.51 -10.50
N SER A 115 10.12 -6.32 -9.93
CA SER A 115 9.20 -6.14 -8.80
C SER A 115 8.15 -5.08 -9.13
N ASN A 116 7.02 -5.07 -8.43
CA ASN A 116 5.93 -4.12 -8.65
C ASN A 116 5.54 -3.45 -7.33
N ALA A 117 5.17 -2.17 -7.39
CA ALA A 117 4.48 -1.54 -6.27
C ALA A 117 3.10 -2.17 -6.08
N THR A 118 2.67 -2.27 -4.84
CA THR A 118 1.29 -2.64 -4.52
C THR A 118 0.47 -1.38 -4.28
N VAL A 119 -0.62 -1.21 -5.03
CA VAL A 119 -1.53 -0.07 -4.86
C VAL A 119 -2.69 -0.48 -3.97
N ILE A 120 -2.88 0.24 -2.86
CA ILE A 120 -3.96 -0.01 -1.88
C ILE A 120 -4.88 1.20 -1.84
N GLY A 121 -6.18 0.94 -1.79
CA GLY A 121 -7.21 1.97 -1.65
C GLY A 121 -7.68 2.58 -2.96
N PHE A 122 -7.10 2.23 -4.11
CA PHE A 122 -7.60 2.68 -5.41
C PHE A 122 -8.89 1.94 -5.81
N GLY A 123 -9.83 2.65 -6.42
CA GLY A 123 -11.11 2.09 -6.90
C GLY A 123 -12.19 1.91 -5.82
N LEU A 124 -11.94 2.34 -4.58
CA LEU A 124 -12.98 2.36 -3.55
C LEU A 124 -13.98 3.50 -3.81
N PRO A 125 -15.25 3.36 -3.38
CA PRO A 125 -16.23 4.43 -3.45
C PRO A 125 -15.72 5.73 -2.81
N PHE A 126 -15.80 6.81 -3.58
CA PHE A 126 -15.28 8.12 -3.20
C PHE A 126 -16.23 9.23 -3.64
N HIS A 127 -16.45 10.17 -2.72
CA HIS A 127 -17.12 11.44 -2.98
C HIS A 127 -16.22 12.57 -2.46
N GLY A 128 -15.76 13.41 -3.38
CA GLY A 128 -14.79 14.47 -3.07
C GLY A 128 -15.40 15.63 -2.28
N ALA A 129 -14.55 16.37 -1.56
CA ALA A 129 -14.95 17.60 -0.86
C ALA A 129 -15.46 18.70 -1.80
N ASN A 130 -15.13 18.60 -3.09
CA ASN A 130 -15.60 19.48 -4.15
C ASN A 130 -15.55 18.73 -5.48
N THR A 131 -16.20 19.29 -6.50
CA THR A 131 -16.27 18.72 -7.85
C THR A 131 -14.89 18.44 -8.42
N THR A 132 -13.92 19.34 -8.21
CA THR A 132 -12.57 19.19 -8.75
C THR A 132 -11.86 17.95 -8.22
N VAL A 133 -11.91 17.75 -6.90
CA VAL A 133 -11.33 16.56 -6.24
C VAL A 133 -12.06 15.29 -6.67
N ASP A 134 -13.39 15.36 -6.82
CA ASP A 134 -14.19 14.24 -7.30
C ASP A 134 -13.78 13.82 -8.71
N GLU A 135 -13.60 14.78 -9.61
CA GLU A 135 -13.16 14.53 -10.99
C GLU A 135 -11.75 13.94 -11.06
N TRP A 136 -10.83 14.38 -10.21
CA TRP A 136 -9.48 13.82 -10.15
C TRP A 136 -9.48 12.32 -9.81
N VAL A 137 -10.32 11.92 -8.86
CA VAL A 137 -10.36 10.54 -8.37
C VAL A 137 -11.25 9.66 -9.25
N ASN A 138 -12.48 10.09 -9.52
CA ASN A 138 -13.51 9.29 -10.19
C ASN A 138 -13.45 9.36 -11.72
N LYS A 139 -13.07 10.51 -12.29
CA LYS A 139 -12.97 10.71 -13.75
C LYS A 139 -11.54 10.71 -14.27
N HIS A 140 -10.56 10.57 -13.38
CA HIS A 140 -9.13 10.56 -13.70
C HIS A 140 -8.65 11.81 -14.44
N THR A 141 -9.27 12.97 -14.19
CA THR A 141 -8.77 14.22 -14.75
C THR A 141 -7.39 14.56 -14.16
N PRO A 142 -6.51 15.25 -14.91
CA PRO A 142 -5.18 15.59 -14.43
C PRO A 142 -5.22 16.39 -13.12
N ILE A 143 -4.56 15.86 -12.09
CA ILE A 143 -4.51 16.47 -10.76
C ILE A 143 -3.74 17.78 -10.88
N ALA A 144 -4.42 18.88 -10.55
CA ALA A 144 -3.90 20.24 -10.72
C ALA A 144 -3.33 20.52 -12.13
N GLY A 145 -3.84 19.84 -13.16
CA GLY A 145 -3.35 19.98 -14.54
C GLY A 145 -2.00 19.33 -14.83
N VAL A 146 -1.44 18.54 -13.89
CA VAL A 146 -0.09 17.96 -14.02
C VAL A 146 -0.11 16.53 -14.53
N ILE A 147 -0.79 15.63 -13.83
CA ILE A 147 -0.76 14.19 -14.14
C ILE A 147 -2.03 13.52 -13.61
N SER A 148 -2.56 12.53 -14.33
CA SER A 148 -3.73 11.79 -13.87
C SER A 148 -3.37 10.80 -12.76
N LEU A 149 -4.35 10.46 -11.91
CA LEU A 149 -4.15 9.49 -10.83
C LEU A 149 -3.67 8.12 -11.35
N PRO A 150 -4.27 7.50 -12.39
CA PRO A 150 -3.78 6.22 -12.92
C PRO A 150 -2.32 6.29 -13.42
N GLU A 151 -1.92 7.38 -14.06
CA GLU A 151 -0.53 7.56 -14.52
C GLU A 151 0.46 7.65 -13.37
N ILE A 152 0.09 8.26 -12.23
CA ILE A 152 0.94 8.23 -11.03
C ILE A 152 1.07 6.78 -10.52
N LEU A 153 -0.04 6.05 -10.43
CA LEU A 153 -0.08 4.72 -9.84
C LEU A 153 0.65 3.65 -10.67
N GLN A 154 0.75 3.84 -11.99
CA GLN A 154 1.46 2.94 -12.90
C GLN A 154 2.98 3.19 -12.96
N ARG A 155 3.47 4.31 -12.40
CA ARG A 155 4.89 4.65 -12.44
C ARG A 155 5.73 3.70 -11.59
N ARG A 156 6.95 3.44 -12.07
CA ARG A 156 8.01 2.74 -11.34
C ARG A 156 9.09 3.67 -10.78
N ASN A 157 9.14 4.88 -11.31
CA ASN A 157 10.12 5.90 -10.95
C ASN A 157 9.36 7.10 -10.37
N PHE A 158 9.71 7.47 -9.15
CA PHE A 158 9.14 8.61 -8.45
C PHE A 158 10.25 9.57 -8.10
N THR A 159 10.03 10.85 -8.37
CA THR A 159 10.92 11.92 -7.90
C THR A 159 10.12 12.76 -6.92
N LEU A 160 10.54 12.77 -5.66
CA LEU A 160 9.86 13.46 -4.57
C LEU A 160 10.72 14.62 -4.09
N LEU A 161 10.12 15.79 -3.96
CA LEU A 161 10.73 16.92 -3.27
C LEU A 161 10.26 16.90 -1.82
N VAL A 162 11.19 16.78 -0.88
CA VAL A 162 10.92 16.65 0.56
C VAL A 162 11.66 17.72 1.35
N LYS A 163 11.01 18.29 2.36
CA LYS A 163 11.62 19.24 3.30
C LYS A 163 12.00 18.51 4.59
N THR A 164 13.15 17.85 4.62
CA THR A 164 13.55 16.96 5.73
C THR A 164 15.05 16.63 5.72
N SER A 165 15.56 16.04 6.80
CA SER A 165 16.95 15.60 6.90
C SER A 165 17.20 14.25 6.23
N ASN A 166 18.43 14.00 5.78
CA ASN A 166 18.80 12.69 5.20
C ASN A 166 18.59 11.54 6.20
N ALA A 167 18.83 11.77 7.50
CA ALA A 167 18.62 10.78 8.55
C ALA A 167 17.14 10.34 8.65
N ASP A 168 16.20 11.26 8.42
CA ASP A 168 14.78 10.96 8.45
C ASP A 168 14.34 10.14 7.23
N ILE A 169 14.90 10.47 6.06
CA ILE A 169 14.69 9.71 4.82
C ILE A 169 15.24 8.29 4.96
N GLU A 170 16.47 8.15 5.46
CA GLU A 170 17.11 6.85 5.73
C GLU A 170 16.29 6.03 6.73
N THR A 171 15.76 6.66 7.78
CA THR A 171 14.89 5.98 8.76
C THR A 171 13.62 5.44 8.10
N ILE A 172 12.99 6.20 7.21
CA ILE A 172 11.80 5.75 6.48
C ILE A 172 12.14 4.62 5.50
N ILE A 173 13.21 4.75 4.72
CA ILE A 173 13.66 3.72 3.78
C ILE A 173 13.98 2.42 4.51
N LYS A 174 14.69 2.53 5.65
CA LYS A 174 14.96 1.40 6.53
C LYS A 174 13.66 0.76 7.01
N GLY A 175 12.69 1.57 7.46
CA GLY A 175 11.37 1.09 7.87
C GLY A 175 10.60 0.35 6.76
N ILE A 176 10.72 0.77 5.50
CA ILE A 176 10.13 0.06 4.35
C ILE A 176 10.85 -1.27 4.13
N ASN A 177 12.18 -1.30 4.19
CA ASN A 177 13.00 -2.50 3.96
C ASN A 177 12.92 -3.54 5.09
N GLU A 178 12.63 -3.09 6.31
CA GLU A 178 12.42 -3.94 7.50
C GLU A 178 10.95 -4.33 7.68
N ARG A 179 10.06 -3.84 6.81
CA ARG A 179 8.63 -4.17 6.87
C ARG A 179 8.44 -5.69 6.81
N PRO A 180 7.73 -6.29 7.78
CA PRO A 180 7.41 -7.71 7.74
C PRO A 180 6.65 -8.01 6.44
N GLN A 181 7.18 -8.93 5.65
CA GLN A 181 6.42 -9.44 4.52
C GLN A 181 5.27 -10.29 5.08
N PRO A 182 4.04 -10.14 4.55
CA PRO A 182 2.93 -10.99 4.93
C PRO A 182 3.33 -12.45 4.75
N SER A 183 3.38 -13.21 5.85
CA SER A 183 3.53 -14.66 5.77
C SER A 183 2.36 -15.23 4.99
N ASP A 184 2.67 -16.16 4.08
CA ASP A 184 1.68 -17.01 3.42
C ASP A 184 0.94 -17.82 4.50
N TYR A 185 -0.36 -18.06 4.32
CA TYR A 185 -1.10 -18.99 5.17
C TYR A 185 -0.55 -20.42 5.04
N GLY A 186 0.18 -20.70 3.97
CA GLY A 186 1.01 -21.90 3.82
C GLY A 186 0.25 -23.12 3.29
N PHE A 187 -1.06 -22.99 3.08
CA PHE A 187 -1.92 -24.11 2.68
C PHE A 187 -1.82 -24.51 1.19
N GLY A 188 -0.92 -23.87 0.43
CA GLY A 188 -0.62 -24.18 -0.97
C GLY A 188 -1.76 -23.86 -1.93
N ASP A 189 -1.57 -24.17 -3.21
CA ASP A 189 -2.54 -23.85 -4.27
C ASP A 189 -3.52 -25.00 -4.58
N GLU A 190 -3.23 -26.22 -4.14
CA GLU A 190 -4.04 -27.42 -4.41
C GLU A 190 -4.22 -28.27 -3.16
N TRP A 191 -5.31 -29.01 -3.05
CA TRP A 191 -5.55 -29.89 -1.90
C TRP A 191 -4.48 -30.99 -1.74
N ASN A 192 -3.88 -31.12 -0.55
CA ASN A 192 -2.90 -32.17 -0.26
C ASN A 192 -2.99 -32.64 1.20
N TRP A 193 -3.37 -33.91 1.39
CA TRP A 193 -3.62 -34.50 2.72
C TRP A 193 -2.37 -34.52 3.61
N GLU A 194 -1.22 -34.93 3.07
CA GLU A 194 0.04 -35.02 3.81
C GLU A 194 0.50 -33.64 4.33
N ARG A 195 0.35 -32.62 3.49
CA ARG A 195 0.62 -31.23 3.86
C ARG A 195 -0.33 -30.75 4.96
N TYR A 196 -1.64 -31.01 4.82
CA TYR A 196 -2.61 -30.61 5.83
C TYR A 196 -2.40 -31.31 7.18
N ASN A 197 -2.07 -32.60 7.20
CA ASN A 197 -1.70 -33.35 8.41
C ASN A 197 -0.53 -32.70 9.15
N THR A 198 0.41 -32.10 8.41
CA THR A 198 1.57 -31.42 9.00
C THR A 198 1.26 -30.00 9.44
N GLN A 199 0.43 -29.28 8.68
CA GLN A 199 0.21 -27.85 8.85
C GLN A 199 -0.90 -27.53 9.83
N ILE A 200 -2.06 -28.17 9.74
CA ILE A 200 -3.24 -27.86 10.56
C ILE A 200 -2.90 -27.90 12.06
N PRO A 201 -2.22 -28.94 12.60
CA PRO A 201 -1.85 -28.95 14.01
C PRO A 201 -0.93 -27.80 14.42
N LYS A 202 -0.09 -27.30 13.51
CA LYS A 202 0.87 -26.21 13.76
C LYS A 202 0.26 -24.82 13.57
N THR A 203 -0.81 -24.71 12.79
CA THR A 203 -1.44 -23.43 12.41
C THR A 203 -2.78 -23.18 13.10
N ARG A 204 -3.16 -24.04 14.06
CA ARG A 204 -4.34 -23.84 14.91
C ARG A 204 -4.20 -22.61 15.83
N GLY A 205 -5.33 -21.94 16.04
CA GLY A 205 -5.45 -20.80 16.94
C GLY A 205 -5.18 -19.44 16.27
N MET A 206 -4.97 -18.42 17.09
CA MET A 206 -4.82 -17.02 16.64
C MET A 206 -3.40 -16.73 16.15
N LEU A 207 -2.98 -17.40 15.07
CA LEU A 207 -1.63 -17.26 14.51
C LEU A 207 -1.54 -16.23 13.37
N PHE A 208 -2.68 -15.86 12.78
CA PHE A 208 -2.74 -14.88 11.71
C PHE A 208 -3.42 -13.61 12.20
N ASN A 209 -2.80 -12.47 11.91
CA ASN A 209 -3.42 -11.17 12.17
C ASN A 209 -4.62 -10.96 11.24
N GLU A 210 -5.60 -10.19 11.72
CA GLU A 210 -6.70 -9.71 10.88
C GLU A 210 -6.16 -8.97 9.65
N ARG A 211 -6.66 -9.34 8.48
CA ARG A 211 -6.31 -8.74 7.19
C ARG A 211 -7.57 -8.51 6.38
N THR A 212 -7.59 -7.42 5.64
CA THR A 212 -8.66 -7.10 4.68
C THR A 212 -8.16 -7.03 3.24
N CYS A 213 -6.88 -7.34 3.02
CA CYS A 213 -6.27 -7.51 1.71
C CYS A 213 -5.45 -8.80 1.67
N PHE A 214 -5.47 -9.44 0.52
CA PHE A 214 -4.82 -10.72 0.24
C PHE A 214 -3.94 -10.55 -0.99
N LYS A 215 -2.77 -11.18 -1.00
CA LYS A 215 -1.78 -11.18 -2.08
C LYS A 215 -2.38 -11.67 -3.39
N ASN A 216 -3.25 -12.68 -3.32
CA ASN A 216 -3.91 -13.26 -4.47
C ASN A 216 -5.25 -13.89 -4.06
N ARG A 217 -5.97 -14.39 -5.07
CA ARG A 217 -7.25 -15.08 -4.88
C ARG A 217 -7.11 -16.31 -3.98
N ASN A 218 -6.03 -17.08 -4.12
CA ASN A 218 -5.82 -18.27 -3.32
C ASN A 218 -5.68 -17.94 -1.82
N GLU A 219 -4.93 -16.89 -1.48
CA GLU A 219 -4.75 -16.45 -0.10
C GLU A 219 -6.08 -15.97 0.52
N ARG A 220 -6.89 -15.25 -0.26
CA ARG A 220 -8.25 -14.85 0.16
C ARG A 220 -9.14 -16.05 0.40
N ASP A 221 -9.21 -16.95 -0.58
CA ASP A 221 -10.10 -18.11 -0.52
C ASP A 221 -9.67 -19.02 0.64
N THR A 222 -8.37 -19.23 0.81
CA THR A 222 -7.78 -19.93 1.98
C THR A 222 -8.21 -19.29 3.30
N ALA A 223 -8.07 -17.97 3.45
CA ALA A 223 -8.46 -17.30 4.69
C ALA A 223 -9.95 -17.47 5.03
N TRP A 224 -10.81 -17.65 4.02
CA TRP A 224 -12.26 -17.85 4.20
C TRP A 224 -12.64 -19.31 4.38
N THR A 225 -11.99 -20.23 3.68
CA THR A 225 -12.38 -21.65 3.66
C THR A 225 -11.65 -22.48 4.70
N GLN A 226 -10.52 -22.00 5.24
CA GLN A 226 -9.67 -22.85 6.09
C GLN A 226 -10.37 -23.29 7.38
N ILE A 227 -11.33 -22.52 7.88
CA ILE A 227 -12.18 -22.95 9.01
C ILE A 227 -12.90 -24.26 8.69
N HIS A 228 -13.53 -24.36 7.52
CA HIS A 228 -14.23 -25.56 7.08
C HIS A 228 -13.27 -26.72 6.79
N VAL A 229 -12.09 -26.42 6.25
CA VAL A 229 -11.05 -27.44 6.00
C VAL A 229 -10.57 -28.06 7.30
N GLN A 230 -10.34 -27.24 8.34
CA GLN A 230 -9.95 -27.74 9.67
C GLN A 230 -11.07 -28.58 10.28
N ASP A 231 -12.34 -28.15 10.19
CA ASP A 231 -13.47 -28.93 10.70
C ASP A 231 -13.57 -30.31 10.04
N VAL A 232 -13.41 -30.39 8.71
CA VAL A 232 -13.45 -31.67 7.98
C VAL A 232 -12.26 -32.55 8.34
N TRP A 233 -11.08 -31.95 8.51
CA TRP A 233 -9.87 -32.67 8.92
C TRP A 233 -10.00 -33.26 10.32
N ASP A 234 -10.56 -32.49 11.26
CA ASP A 234 -10.85 -32.92 12.64
C ASP A 234 -11.84 -34.09 12.63
N PHE A 235 -12.95 -33.94 11.90
CA PHE A 235 -13.97 -34.97 11.79
C PHE A 235 -13.41 -36.28 11.22
N HIS A 236 -12.54 -36.20 10.22
CA HIS A 236 -11.90 -37.39 9.66
C HIS A 236 -10.98 -38.09 10.67
N HIS A 237 -10.15 -37.36 11.41
CA HIS A 237 -9.28 -37.95 12.43
C HIS A 237 -10.08 -38.57 13.58
N ASP A 238 -11.18 -37.94 13.99
CA ASP A 238 -12.09 -38.49 14.99
C ASP A 238 -12.71 -39.82 14.51
N LEU A 239 -13.08 -39.93 13.23
CA LEU A 239 -13.57 -41.18 12.64
C LEU A 239 -12.52 -42.29 12.59
N GLU A 240 -11.28 -41.95 12.20
CA GLU A 240 -10.17 -42.92 12.24
C GLU A 240 -9.95 -43.44 13.66
N HIS A 241 -10.00 -42.55 14.66
CA HIS A 241 -9.88 -42.95 16.06
C HIS A 241 -11.02 -43.87 16.52
N VAL A 242 -12.27 -43.59 16.13
CA VAL A 242 -13.41 -44.47 16.45
C VAL A 242 -13.30 -45.83 15.78
N ASN A 243 -12.77 -45.90 14.56
CA ASN A 243 -12.59 -47.17 13.86
C ASN A 243 -11.49 -48.05 14.49
N ASP A 244 -10.52 -47.43 15.16
CA ASP A 244 -9.45 -48.11 15.88
C ASP A 244 -9.84 -48.53 17.32
N VAL A 245 -10.98 -48.06 17.82
CA VAL A 245 -11.49 -48.46 19.15
C VAL A 245 -12.24 -49.79 19.01
N GLU A 246 -11.63 -50.88 19.49
CA GLU A 246 -12.38 -52.13 19.75
C GLU A 246 -13.50 -51.84 20.75
N MET A 247 -14.75 -51.87 20.28
CA MET A 247 -15.90 -51.77 21.18
C MET A 247 -15.91 -53.01 22.07
N PRO A 248 -15.79 -52.87 23.41
CA PRO A 248 -15.90 -54.02 24.29
C PRO A 248 -17.30 -54.60 24.10
N ALA A 249 -17.36 -55.86 23.65
CA ALA A 249 -18.62 -56.60 23.64
C ALA A 249 -19.15 -56.63 25.07
N LEU A 250 -20.24 -55.91 25.31
CA LEU A 250 -21.02 -56.04 26.54
C LEU A 250 -21.62 -57.45 26.54
N ILE A 251 -20.96 -58.37 27.26
CA ILE A 251 -21.52 -59.66 27.65
C ILE A 251 -22.19 -59.49 29.01
#